data_AF-R5IL27-F1
#
_entry.id   AF-R5IL27-F1
#
_cell.length_a   1.000
_cell.length_b   1.000
_cell.length_c   1.000
_cell.angle_alpha   90.00
_cell.angle_beta   90.00
_cell.angle_gamma   90.00
#
_symmetry.space_group_name_H-M   'P 1'
#
loop_
_entity.id
_entity.type
_entity.pdbx_description
1 polymer ?
#
loop_
_entity_poly.entity_id
_entity_poly.type
_entity_poly.pdbx_seq_one_letter_code
_entity_poly.pdbx_strand_id
1 'polypeptide(L)' 'MFLLGYFEDGTPVMGLPGCVMYAGATVFDLMLPKIAADVPVTRADIAALGEGGLCLGCAECHYVS' A
#
# COMPACT_ATOMS: atom_id res chain seq x y z
N MET A 1 -2.63 -8.89 0.68
CA MET A 1 -3.76 -8.50 1.56
C MET A 1 -3.44 -7.13 2.14
N PHE A 2 -4.22 -6.11 1.82
CA PHE A 2 -4.10 -4.75 2.35
C PHE A 2 -5.52 -4.20 2.53
N LEU A 3 -5.77 -3.54 3.65
CA LEU A 3 -7.06 -2.93 3.96
C LEU A 3 -6.83 -1.46 4.32
N LEU A 4 -7.74 -0.60 3.87
CA LEU A 4 -7.73 0.83 4.18
C LEU A 4 -9.12 1.24 4.64
N GLY A 5 -9.18 1.83 5.83
CA GLY A 5 -10.36 2.47 6.40
C GLY A 5 -10.00 3.85 6.94
N TYR A 6 -11.02 4.64 7.25
CA TYR A 6 -10.87 5.97 7.80
C TYR A 6 -11.84 6.14 8.97
N PHE A 7 -11.38 6.80 10.03
CA PHE A 7 -12.27 7.31 11.08
C PHE A 7 -13.05 8.53 10.58
N GLU A 8 -14.05 8.95 11.35
CA GLU A 8 -14.89 10.12 11.02
C GLU A 8 -14.07 11.42 10.91
N ASP A 9 -12.95 11.52 11.63
CA ASP A 9 -12.04 12.66 11.61
C ASP A 9 -11.00 12.61 10.46
N GLY A 10 -11.09 11.60 9.60
CA GLY A 10 -10.17 11.39 8.47
C GLY A 10 -8.89 10.63 8.84
N THR A 11 -8.70 10.20 10.09
CA THR A 11 -7.53 9.42 10.48
C THR A 11 -7.53 8.06 9.76
N PRO A 12 -6.47 7.70 9.00
CA PRO A 12 -6.41 6.44 8.26
C PRO A 12 -6.09 5.26 9.19
N VAL A 13 -6.72 4.11 8.92
CA VAL A 13 -6.41 2.82 9.54
C VAL A 13 -6.05 1.83 8.44
N MET A 14 -4.84 1.26 8.54
CA MET A 14 -4.31 0.33 7.55
C MET A 14 -4.14 -1.07 8.13
N GLY A 15 -4.80 -2.05 7.51
CA GLY A 15 -4.60 -3.47 7.80
C GLY A 15 -3.47 -4.03 6.94
N LEU A 16 -2.37 -4.43 7.56
CA LEU A 16 -1.16 -4.89 6.88
C LEU A 16 -1.06 -6.42 6.88
N PRO A 17 -0.48 -7.02 5.82
CA PRO A 17 -0.18 -8.44 5.85
C PRO A 17 0.99 -8.71 6.79
N GLY A 18 1.03 -9.89 7.43
CA GLY A 18 2.14 -10.25 8.32
C GLY A 18 3.53 -10.18 7.66
N CYS A 19 3.59 -10.27 6.32
CA CYS A 19 4.83 -10.13 5.56
C CYS A 19 5.47 -8.76 5.56
N VAL A 20 4.76 -7.72 6.00
CA VAL A 20 5.35 -6.38 6.15
C VAL A 20 6.53 -6.36 7.12
N MET A 21 6.61 -7.30 8.07
CA MET A 21 7.70 -7.33 9.05
C MET A 21 9.02 -7.88 8.50
N TYR A 22 8.99 -8.58 7.36
CA TYR A 22 10.16 -9.33 6.85
C TYR A 22 10.41 -9.15 5.36
N ALA A 23 9.43 -8.73 4.56
CA ALA A 23 9.64 -8.37 3.17
C ALA A 23 10.24 -6.95 3.09
N GLY A 24 11.27 -6.78 2.26
CA GLY A 24 11.93 -5.47 2.09
C GLY A 24 11.07 -4.41 1.39
N ALA A 25 10.01 -4.82 0.70
CA ALA A 25 9.02 -3.94 0.12
C ALA A 25 7.67 -4.68 -0.01
N THR A 26 6.59 -3.95 0.24
CA THR A 26 5.21 -4.43 0.20
C THR A 26 4.26 -3.37 -0.36
N VAL A 27 2.99 -3.74 -0.53
CA VAL A 27 1.90 -2.80 -0.87
C VAL A 27 1.79 -1.63 0.12
N PHE A 28 2.21 -1.81 1.38
CA PHE A 28 2.23 -0.73 2.36
C PHE A 28 3.17 0.41 1.93
N ASP A 29 4.36 0.08 1.46
CA ASP A 29 5.39 1.04 1.06
C ASP A 29 4.95 1.87 -0.16
N LEU A 30 4.09 1.32 -1.01
CA LEU A 30 3.49 2.01 -2.14
C LEU A 30 2.33 2.93 -1.74
N MET A 31 1.53 2.53 -0.74
CA MET A 31 0.33 3.27 -0.31
C MET A 31 0.61 4.32 0.75
N LEU A 32 1.57 4.08 1.64
CA LEU A 32 1.90 4.96 2.76
C LEU A 32 2.20 6.40 2.31
N PRO A 33 2.97 6.66 1.23
CA PRO A 33 3.25 8.04 0.81
C PRO A 33 1.98 8.80 0.39
N LYS A 34 1.05 8.15 -0.31
CA LYS A 34 -0.22 8.76 -0.73
C LYS A 34 -1.08 9.09 0.49
N ILE A 35 -1.22 8.14 1.41
CA ILE A 35 -2.03 8.27 2.62
C ILE A 35 -1.45 9.35 3.55
N ALA A 36 -0.13 9.37 3.75
CA ALA A 36 0.55 10.35 4.59
C ALA A 36 0.49 11.79 4.01
N ALA A 37 0.27 11.91 2.70
CA ALA A 37 0.11 13.19 2.01
C ALA A 37 -1.36 13.60 1.82
N ASP A 38 -2.31 12.91 2.46
CA ASP A 38 -3.76 13.10 2.30
C ASP A 38 -4.22 13.03 0.83
N VAL A 39 -3.48 12.30 -0.01
CA VAL A 39 -3.88 12.04 -1.40
C VAL A 39 -4.99 10.98 -1.38
N PRO A 40 -6.17 11.26 -1.95
CA PRO A 40 -7.27 10.32 -1.96
C PRO A 40 -6.88 8.98 -2.61
N VAL A 41 -7.13 7.88 -1.90
CA VAL A 41 -6.93 6.52 -2.40
C VAL A 41 -8.28 5.89 -2.70
N THR A 42 -8.47 5.45 -3.93
CA THR A 42 -9.70 4.80 -4.38
C THR A 42 -9.60 3.29 -4.26
N ARG A 43 -10.76 2.61 -4.33
CA ARG A 43 -10.80 1.15 -4.43
C ARG A 43 -10.05 0.64 -5.67
N ALA A 44 -10.04 1.40 -6.76
CA ALA A 44 -9.34 1.02 -7.98
C ALA A 44 -7.82 1.03 -7.79
N ASP A 45 -7.28 2.00 -7.05
CA ASP A 45 -5.85 2.08 -6.72
C ASP A 45 -5.40 0.83 -5.96
N ILE A 46 -6.18 0.40 -4.95
CA ILE A 46 -5.87 -0.80 -4.16
C ILE A 46 -6.03 -2.07 -5.01
N ALA A 47 -7.07 -2.15 -5.85
CA ALA A 47 -7.32 -3.32 -6.68
C ALA A 47 -6.22 -3.54 -7.74
N ALA A 48 -5.65 -2.47 -8.29
CA ALA A 48 -4.53 -2.56 -9.23
C ALA A 48 -3.28 -3.23 -8.61
N LEU A 49 -3.12 -3.11 -7.30
CA LEU A 49 -2.01 -3.71 -6.54
C LEU A 49 -2.25 -5.19 -6.19
N GLY A 50 -3.46 -5.72 -6.39
CA GLY A 50 -3.81 -7.10 -6.05
C GLY A 50 -3.07 -8.15 -6.91
N GLU A 51 -2.95 -7.88 -8.21
CA GLU A 51 -2.19 -8.69 -9.16
C GLU A 51 -0.89 -7.99 -9.61
N GLY A 52 -0.88 -6.64 -9.59
CA GLY A 52 0.26 -5.82 -10.02
C GLY A 52 1.25 -5.48 -8.92
N GLY A 53 0.86 -5.51 -7.64
CA GLY A 53 1.72 -5.14 -6.51
C GLY A 53 2.68 -6.25 -6.05
N LEU A 54 2.93 -7.25 -6.91
CA LEU A 54 3.85 -8.35 -6.62
C LEU A 54 5.29 -7.82 -6.56
N CYS A 55 5.91 -7.91 -5.40
CA CYS A 55 7.33 -7.62 -5.24
C CYS A 55 8.18 -8.73 -5.88
N LEU A 56 9.03 -8.37 -6.85
CA LEU A 56 9.92 -9.31 -7.54
C LEU A 56 11.31 -9.44 -6.87
N GLY A 57 11.56 -8.71 -5.79
CA GLY A 57 12.86 -8.74 -5.10
C GLY A 57 14.01 -8.13 -5.90
N CYS A 58 13.72 -7.16 -6.78
CA CYS A 58 14.73 -6.40 -7.51
C CYS A 58 15.65 -5.62 -6.55
N ALA A 59 16.92 -5.41 -6.94
CA ALA A 59 17.86 -4.60 -6.15
C ALA A 59 17.41 -3.15 -6.00
N GLU A 60 16.75 -2.60 -7.03
CA GLU A 60 16.06 -1.33 -7.02
C GLU A 60 14.59 -1.55 -7.42
N CYS A 61 13.66 -0.90 -6.73
CA CYS A 61 12.25 -1.07 -7.03
C CYS A 61 11.89 -0.28 -8.30
N HIS A 62 11.44 -0.98 -9.34
CA HIS A 62 11.00 -0.37 -10.60
C HIS A 62 9.47 -0.32 -10.74
N TYR A 63 8.75 -0.52 -9.63
CA TYR A 63 7.30 -0.45 -9.65
C TYR A 63 6.87 0.98 -9.99
N VAL A 64 6.16 1.13 -11.11
CA VAL A 64 5.64 2.42 -11.57
C VAL A 64 4.41 2.80 -10.74
N SER A 65 4.52 3.87 -9.96
CA SER A 65 3.44 4.39 -9.08
C SER A 65 2.56 5.42 -9.76
#